data_AF-A0A4R6V524-F1
#
_entry.id   AF-A0A4R6V524-F1
#
_cell.length_a   1.000
_cell.length_b   1.000
_cell.length_c   1.000
_cell.angle_alpha   90.00
_cell.angle_beta   90.00
_cell.angle_gamma   90.00
#
_symmetry.space_group_name_H-M   'P 1'
#
loop_
_entity.id
_entity.type
_entity.pdbx_description
1 polymer ?
#
loop_
_entity_poly.entity_id
_entity_poly.type
_entity_poly.pdbx_seq_one_letter_code
_entity_poly.pdbx_strand_id
1 'polypeptide(L)'
;MEDTEVPDAERFRLGTDREWTTVRGQVSGLLLALRAEEVDTEVLLPVPLTRGMALDAWAAARRDPDWQALDLLGWAARTLGRSLCRWRATGVRDPIVDVLEREAAVHGCEPERLVAQVARAHGALSAPDPASAALVWHALDDPAPADL
;
A
#
# COMPACT_ATOMS: atom_id res chain seq x y z
N MET A 1 3.32 31.93 -23.93
CA MET A 1 4.03 31.16 -22.90
C MET A 1 2.97 30.30 -22.25
N GLU A 2 2.85 29.06 -22.73
CA GLU A 2 2.00 28.08 -22.08
C GLU A 2 2.70 27.69 -20.77
N ASP A 3 2.11 28.12 -19.65
CA ASP A 3 2.35 27.50 -18.35
C ASP A 3 1.87 26.06 -18.49
N THR A 4 2.80 25.19 -18.84
CA THR A 4 2.57 23.75 -18.80
C THR A 4 2.69 23.39 -17.34
N GLU A 5 1.57 23.50 -16.63
CA GLU A 5 1.40 23.03 -15.26
C GLU A 5 1.76 21.53 -15.26
N VAL A 6 3.01 21.23 -14.90
CA VAL A 6 3.45 19.85 -14.71
C VAL A 6 2.57 19.28 -13.61
N PRO A 7 1.83 18.18 -13.86
CA PRO A 7 0.91 17.66 -12.86
C PRO A 7 1.68 17.37 -11.56
N ASP A 8 1.11 17.81 -10.43
CA ASP A 8 1.63 17.71 -9.06
C ASP A 8 2.13 16.29 -8.67
N ALA A 9 1.80 15.27 -9.47
CA ALA A 9 2.29 13.90 -9.37
C ALA A 9 3.84 13.76 -9.46
N GLU A 10 4.56 14.65 -10.13
CA GLU A 10 6.05 14.62 -10.10
C GLU A 10 6.64 15.25 -8.83
N ARG A 11 5.86 16.06 -8.11
CA ARG A 11 6.30 16.78 -6.91
C ARG A 11 6.56 15.88 -5.71
N PHE A 12 6.05 14.64 -5.76
CA PHE A 12 6.17 13.63 -4.68
C PHE A 12 6.96 12.39 -5.10
N ARG A 13 7.83 12.46 -6.13
CA ARG A 13 8.82 11.38 -6.37
C ARG A 13 9.89 11.39 -5.26
N LEU A 14 9.57 10.73 -4.16
CA LEU A 14 10.42 10.59 -2.97
C LEU A 14 11.28 9.33 -3.08
N GLY A 15 12.55 9.39 -2.68
CA GLY A 15 13.48 8.27 -2.92
C GLY A 15 13.79 8.05 -4.41
N THR A 16 14.30 6.86 -4.75
CA THR A 16 14.74 6.56 -6.13
C THR A 16 13.57 6.12 -7.03
N ASP A 17 13.67 6.36 -8.34
CA ASP A 17 12.70 5.83 -9.33
C ASP A 17 12.55 4.31 -9.20
N ARG A 18 13.63 3.61 -8.84
CA ARG A 18 13.64 2.17 -8.58
C ARG A 18 12.78 1.81 -7.37
N GLU A 19 12.95 2.52 -6.25
CA GLU A 19 12.13 2.30 -5.04
C GLU A 19 10.65 2.51 -5.35
N TRP A 20 10.29 3.61 -6.01
CA TRP A 20 8.90 3.86 -6.41
C TRP A 20 8.35 2.77 -7.31
N THR A 21 9.14 2.31 -8.27
CA THR A 21 8.74 1.22 -9.17
C THR A 21 8.49 -0.06 -8.39
N THR A 22 9.34 -0.39 -7.42
CA THR A 22 9.17 -1.54 -6.53
C THR A 22 7.91 -1.41 -5.68
N VAL A 23 7.71 -0.29 -4.99
CA VAL A 23 6.51 -0.05 -4.17
C VAL A 23 5.25 -0.13 -5.02
N ARG A 24 5.26 0.49 -6.21
CA ARG A 24 4.12 0.45 -7.13
C ARG A 24 3.82 -0.98 -7.57
N GLY A 25 4.85 -1.76 -7.90
CA GLY A 25 4.70 -3.17 -8.25
C GLY A 25 4.08 -3.98 -7.12
N GLN A 26 4.63 -3.85 -5.92
CA GLN A 26 4.17 -4.59 -4.72
C GLN A 26 2.74 -4.23 -4.34
N VAL A 27 2.40 -2.94 -4.27
CA VAL A 27 1.03 -2.50 -3.92
C VAL A 27 0.04 -2.92 -5.00
N SER A 28 0.38 -2.75 -6.28
CA SER A 28 -0.52 -3.15 -7.37
C SER A 28 -0.72 -4.67 -7.42
N GLY A 29 0.35 -5.44 -7.25
CA GLY A 29 0.33 -6.90 -7.21
C GLY A 29 -0.56 -7.42 -6.08
N LEU A 30 -0.35 -6.91 -4.87
CA LEU A 30 -1.18 -7.25 -3.71
C LEU A 30 -2.67 -6.94 -3.94
N LEU A 31 -2.99 -5.74 -4.41
CA LEU A 31 -4.39 -5.34 -4.62
C LEU A 31 -5.06 -6.13 -5.76
N LEU A 32 -4.31 -6.51 -6.79
CA LEU A 32 -4.78 -7.42 -7.84
C LEU A 32 -4.99 -8.84 -7.30
N ALA A 33 -4.07 -9.35 -6.49
CA ALA A 33 -4.18 -10.68 -5.89
C ALA A 33 -5.38 -10.78 -4.93
N LEU A 34 -5.65 -9.73 -4.15
CA LEU A 34 -6.84 -9.64 -3.31
C LEU A 34 -8.13 -9.66 -4.16
N ARG A 35 -8.12 -8.95 -5.29
CA ARG A 35 -9.26 -8.97 -6.20
C ARG A 35 -9.46 -10.34 -6.86
N ALA A 36 -8.37 -11.00 -7.26
CA ALA A 36 -8.41 -12.35 -7.81
C ALA A 36 -8.96 -13.35 -6.78
N GLU A 37 -8.48 -13.28 -5.53
CA GLU A 37 -8.96 -14.14 -4.45
C GLU A 37 -10.47 -13.99 -4.20
N GLU A 38 -10.99 -12.77 -4.21
CA GLU A 38 -12.42 -12.52 -4.08
C GLU A 38 -13.24 -13.14 -5.22
N VAL A 39 -12.68 -13.15 -6.44
CA VAL A 39 -13.32 -13.77 -7.61
C VAL A 39 -13.25 -15.29 -7.55
N ASP A 40 -12.08 -15.84 -7.21
CA ASP A 40 -11.82 -17.28 -7.23
C ASP A 40 -12.51 -18.01 -6.07
N THR A 41 -12.66 -17.37 -4.92
CA THR A 41 -13.32 -17.96 -3.74
C THR A 41 -14.81 -17.64 -3.65
N GLU A 42 -15.31 -16.71 -4.47
CA GLU A 42 -16.67 -16.13 -4.36
C GLU A 42 -16.97 -15.49 -2.98
N VAL A 43 -15.94 -15.25 -2.15
CA VAL A 43 -16.08 -14.63 -0.83
C VAL A 43 -15.74 -13.14 -0.92
N LEU A 44 -16.73 -12.29 -0.60
CA LEU A 44 -16.51 -10.85 -0.53
C LEU A 44 -15.52 -10.49 0.60
N LEU A 45 -14.47 -9.77 0.23
CA LEU A 45 -13.54 -9.19 1.19
C LEU A 45 -14.21 -8.04 1.97
N PRO A 46 -13.70 -7.66 3.14
CA PRO A 46 -14.18 -6.48 3.85
C PRO A 46 -13.88 -5.19 3.09
N VAL A 47 -14.70 -4.15 3.28
CA VAL A 47 -14.40 -2.79 2.81
C VAL A 47 -13.09 -2.29 3.46
N PRO A 48 -12.19 -1.63 2.70
CA PRO A 48 -12.30 -1.22 1.30
C PRO A 48 -11.65 -2.20 0.30
N LEU A 49 -11.33 -3.44 0.70
CA LEU A 49 -10.68 -4.40 -0.19
C LEU A 49 -11.67 -5.06 -1.17
N THR A 50 -12.97 -5.03 -0.85
CA THR A 50 -13.99 -5.65 -1.69
C THR A 50 -14.07 -5.04 -3.08
N ARG A 51 -14.44 -5.87 -4.05
CA ARG A 51 -14.77 -5.51 -5.44
C ARG A 51 -13.72 -4.66 -6.15
N GLY A 52 -12.47 -4.73 -5.70
CA GLY A 52 -11.39 -3.92 -6.25
C GLY A 52 -11.43 -2.45 -5.84
N MET A 53 -12.22 -2.05 -4.85
CA MET A 53 -12.32 -0.64 -4.42
C MET A 53 -10.96 -0.06 -4.04
N ALA A 54 -10.14 -0.80 -3.28
CA ALA A 54 -8.79 -0.37 -2.93
C ALA A 54 -7.85 -0.33 -4.16
N LEU A 55 -8.04 -1.22 -5.14
CA LEU A 55 -7.30 -1.22 -6.40
C LEU A 55 -7.63 0.01 -7.26
N ASP A 56 -8.91 0.37 -7.34
CA ASP A 56 -9.38 1.56 -8.05
C ASP A 56 -8.88 2.83 -7.36
N ALA A 57 -8.95 2.89 -6.02
CA ALA A 57 -8.37 3.98 -5.24
C ALA A 57 -6.86 4.12 -5.48
N TRP A 58 -6.13 3.00 -5.53
CA TRP A 58 -4.70 3.02 -5.88
C TRP A 58 -4.44 3.53 -7.30
N ALA A 59 -5.28 3.14 -8.27
CA ALA A 59 -5.16 3.60 -9.64
C ALA A 59 -5.45 5.11 -9.76
N ALA A 60 -6.43 5.63 -9.02
CA ALA A 60 -6.77 7.05 -8.96
C ALA A 60 -5.63 7.85 -8.30
N ALA A 61 -5.23 7.47 -7.08
CA ALA A 61 -4.24 8.20 -6.30
C ALA A 61 -2.87 8.32 -6.99
N ARG A 62 -2.51 7.37 -7.85
CA ARG A 62 -1.28 7.44 -8.67
C ARG A 62 -1.33 8.44 -9.81
N ARG A 63 -2.53 8.76 -10.33
CA ARG A 63 -2.70 9.73 -11.41
C ARG A 63 -2.88 11.13 -10.85
N ASP A 64 -3.79 11.23 -9.89
CA ASP A 64 -4.18 12.48 -9.24
C ASP A 64 -4.62 12.15 -7.80
N PRO A 65 -3.76 12.39 -6.79
CA PRO A 65 -4.06 12.05 -5.41
C PRO A 65 -5.16 12.95 -4.84
N ASP A 66 -6.40 12.48 -4.90
CA ASP A 66 -7.52 13.07 -4.16
C ASP A 66 -7.69 12.43 -2.77
N TRP A 67 -8.31 13.19 -1.85
CA TRP A 67 -8.48 12.75 -0.46
C TRP A 67 -9.33 11.50 -0.30
N GLN A 68 -10.29 11.25 -1.20
CA GLN A 68 -11.16 10.08 -1.10
C GLN A 68 -10.40 8.79 -1.46
N ALA A 69 -9.59 8.84 -2.51
CA ALA A 69 -8.72 7.74 -2.91
C ALA A 69 -7.67 7.45 -1.84
N LEU A 70 -7.08 8.51 -1.27
CA LEU A 70 -6.12 8.38 -0.16
C LEU A 70 -6.77 7.79 1.09
N ASP A 71 -7.95 8.25 1.48
CA ASP A 71 -8.68 7.68 2.62
C ASP A 71 -8.93 6.18 2.42
N LEU A 72 -9.39 5.77 1.24
CA LEU A 72 -9.59 4.35 0.93
C LEU A 72 -8.30 3.53 1.03
N LEU A 73 -7.15 4.06 0.60
CA LEU A 73 -5.86 3.40 0.75
C LEU A 73 -5.42 3.30 2.22
N GLY A 74 -5.60 4.36 3.01
CA GLY A 74 -5.33 4.35 4.44
C GLY A 74 -6.23 3.37 5.20
N TRP A 75 -7.47 3.20 4.75
CA TRP A 75 -8.40 2.21 5.28
C TRP A 75 -7.99 0.80 4.87
N ALA A 76 -7.55 0.60 3.63
CA ALA A 76 -7.04 -0.68 3.13
C ALA A 76 -5.84 -1.13 3.96
N ALA A 77 -4.83 -0.28 4.14
CA ALA A 77 -3.64 -0.57 4.95
C ALA A 77 -4.01 -1.01 6.38
N ARG A 78 -4.97 -0.33 7.02
CA ARG A 78 -5.47 -0.69 8.36
C ARG A 78 -6.21 -2.03 8.37
N THR A 79 -7.02 -2.31 7.36
CA THR A 79 -7.74 -3.60 7.24
C THR A 79 -6.76 -4.76 7.05
N LEU A 80 -5.75 -4.59 6.19
CA LEU A 80 -4.68 -5.58 6.01
C LEU A 80 -3.91 -5.79 7.32
N GLY A 81 -3.46 -4.71 7.96
CA GLY A 81 -2.72 -4.78 9.23
C GLY A 81 -3.52 -5.42 10.36
N ARG A 82 -4.82 -5.14 10.48
CA ARG A 82 -5.69 -5.81 11.46
C ARG A 82 -5.80 -7.31 11.23
N SER A 83 -5.91 -7.73 9.98
CA SER A 83 -6.00 -9.15 9.62
C SER A 83 -4.69 -9.86 9.97
N LEU A 84 -3.54 -9.27 9.64
CA LEU A 84 -2.22 -9.76 10.08
C LEU A 84 -2.10 -9.83 11.60
N CYS A 85 -2.38 -8.74 12.31
CA CYS A 85 -2.30 -8.72 13.77
C CYS A 85 -3.19 -9.79 14.41
N ARG A 86 -4.41 -9.95 13.91
CA ARG A 86 -5.33 -11.00 14.39
C ARG A 86 -4.76 -12.38 14.15
N TRP A 87 -4.25 -12.67 12.96
CA TRP A 87 -3.62 -13.94 12.65
C TRP A 87 -2.40 -14.19 13.54
N ARG A 88 -1.49 -13.23 13.69
CA ARG A 88 -0.32 -13.35 14.59
C ARG A 88 -0.72 -13.60 16.04
N ALA A 89 -1.79 -12.96 16.51
CA ALA A 89 -2.25 -13.10 17.90
C ALA A 89 -3.03 -14.40 18.17
N THR A 90 -3.75 -14.93 17.19
CA THR A 90 -4.73 -16.02 17.40
C THR A 90 -4.45 -17.28 16.60
N GLY A 91 -3.57 -17.24 15.60
CA GLY A 91 -3.33 -18.30 14.64
C GLY A 91 -4.45 -18.50 13.60
N VAL A 92 -5.57 -17.78 13.72
CA VAL A 92 -6.71 -17.91 12.79
C VAL A 92 -6.40 -17.18 11.49
N ARG A 93 -6.47 -17.90 10.37
CA ARG A 93 -6.25 -17.37 9.02
C ARG A 93 -7.57 -16.93 8.39
N ASP A 94 -7.48 -15.92 7.54
CA ASP A 94 -8.54 -15.45 6.67
C ASP A 94 -7.99 -15.25 5.24
N PRO A 95 -8.86 -15.05 4.23
CA PRO A 95 -8.41 -14.93 2.85
C PRO A 95 -7.42 -13.77 2.61
N ILE A 96 -7.48 -12.71 3.42
CA ILE A 96 -6.53 -11.58 3.32
C ILE A 96 -5.13 -12.06 3.69
N VAL A 97 -5.01 -12.81 4.79
CA VAL A 97 -3.74 -13.37 5.26
C VAL A 97 -3.15 -14.35 4.25
N ASP A 98 -3.99 -15.21 3.66
CA ASP A 98 -3.54 -16.17 2.65
C ASP A 98 -2.97 -15.47 1.41
N VAL A 99 -3.61 -14.38 0.96
CA VAL A 99 -3.08 -13.55 -0.14
C VAL A 99 -1.77 -12.87 0.27
N LEU A 100 -1.73 -12.25 1.46
CA LEU A 100 -0.55 -11.55 1.94
C LEU A 100 0.68 -12.46 2.03
N GLU A 101 0.53 -13.70 2.54
CA GLU A 101 1.64 -14.65 2.59
C GLU A 101 2.10 -15.08 1.20
N ARG A 102 1.18 -15.37 0.27
CA ARG A 102 1.54 -15.74 -1.11
C ARG A 102 2.28 -14.62 -1.82
N GLU A 103 1.79 -13.40 -1.73
CA GLU A 103 2.43 -12.23 -2.36
C GLU A 103 3.77 -11.91 -1.70
N ALA A 104 3.87 -12.05 -0.38
CA ALA A 104 5.13 -11.84 0.34
C ALA A 104 6.20 -12.84 -0.09
N ALA A 105 5.81 -14.10 -0.31
CA ALA A 105 6.70 -15.14 -0.86
C ALA A 105 7.16 -14.82 -2.28
N VAL A 106 6.28 -14.30 -3.15
CA VAL A 106 6.64 -13.84 -4.52
C VAL A 106 7.69 -12.72 -4.45
N HIS A 107 7.60 -11.85 -3.45
CA HIS A 107 8.51 -10.72 -3.27
C HIS A 107 9.72 -11.00 -2.36
N GLY A 108 9.84 -12.22 -1.81
CA GLY A 108 10.93 -12.59 -0.90
C GLY A 108 10.97 -11.74 0.37
N CYS A 109 9.82 -11.37 0.92
CA CYS A 109 9.71 -10.54 2.11
C CYS A 109 8.67 -11.10 3.10
N GLU A 110 8.55 -10.44 4.25
CA GLU A 110 7.49 -10.74 5.22
C GLU A 110 6.16 -10.05 4.82
N PRO A 111 5.00 -10.64 5.14
CA PRO A 111 3.67 -10.05 4.90
C PRO A 111 3.54 -8.62 5.45
N GLU A 112 4.14 -8.35 6.60
CA GLU A 112 4.18 -7.05 7.26
C GLU A 112 4.83 -5.99 6.36
N ARG A 113 5.84 -6.36 5.57
CA ARG A 113 6.48 -5.42 4.64
C ARG A 113 5.52 -4.99 3.54
N LEU A 114 4.67 -5.87 3.03
CA LEU A 114 3.67 -5.49 2.02
C LEU A 114 2.64 -4.50 2.59
N VAL A 115 2.13 -4.75 3.79
CA VAL A 115 1.20 -3.83 4.46
C VAL A 115 1.87 -2.48 4.73
N ALA A 116 3.13 -2.51 5.18
CA ALA A 116 3.92 -1.32 5.38
C ALA A 116 4.10 -0.52 4.08
N GLN A 117 4.27 -1.17 2.92
CA GLN A 117 4.36 -0.46 1.64
C GLN A 117 3.06 0.24 1.24
N VAL A 118 1.89 -0.36 1.50
CA VAL A 118 0.60 0.31 1.30
C VAL A 118 0.49 1.54 2.21
N ALA A 119 0.88 1.40 3.48
CA ALA A 119 0.88 2.50 4.45
C ALA A 119 1.88 3.62 4.09
N ARG A 120 3.10 3.27 3.64
CA ARG A 120 4.14 4.19 3.18
C ARG A 120 3.65 4.97 1.97
N ALA A 121 3.08 4.30 0.97
CA ALA A 121 2.52 4.96 -0.20
C ALA A 121 1.39 5.93 0.18
N HIS A 122 0.45 5.50 1.02
CA HIS A 122 -0.60 6.38 1.55
C HIS A 122 -0.04 7.60 2.29
N GLY A 123 0.87 7.40 3.23
CA GLY A 123 1.40 8.47 4.06
C GLY A 123 2.27 9.46 3.28
N ALA A 124 3.06 8.97 2.30
CA ALA A 124 3.83 9.83 1.41
C ALA A 124 2.92 10.69 0.49
N LEU A 125 1.84 10.11 -0.04
CA LEU A 125 0.90 10.82 -0.91
C LEU A 125 -0.05 11.77 -0.16
N SER A 126 -0.29 11.53 1.13
CA SER A 126 -1.17 12.37 1.98
C SER A 126 -0.41 13.44 2.78
N ALA A 127 0.92 13.47 2.68
CA ALA A 127 1.74 14.42 3.42
C ALA A 127 1.47 15.87 2.96
N PRO A 128 1.41 16.83 3.90
CA PRO A 128 1.06 18.22 3.58
C PRO A 128 2.19 18.97 2.86
N ASP A 129 3.41 18.46 2.96
CA ASP A 129 4.61 19.07 2.38
C ASP A 129 5.65 17.99 2.00
N PRO A 130 6.59 18.31 1.09
CA PRO A 130 7.59 17.35 0.62
C PRO A 130 8.53 16.78 1.70
N ALA A 131 8.82 17.54 2.77
CA ALA A 131 9.72 17.07 3.83
C ALA A 131 9.03 16.01 4.70
N SER A 132 7.78 16.26 5.09
CA SER A 132 6.93 15.26 5.75
C SER A 132 6.77 14.00 4.91
N ALA A 133 6.59 14.16 3.59
CA ALA A 133 6.46 13.06 2.66
C ALA A 133 7.76 12.21 2.61
N ALA A 134 8.92 12.86 2.56
CA ALA A 134 10.23 12.21 2.57
C ALA A 134 10.48 11.44 3.88
N LEU A 135 10.11 12.01 5.03
CA LEU A 135 10.22 11.32 6.33
C LEU A 135 9.40 10.03 6.35
N VAL A 136 8.14 10.08 5.91
CA VAL A 136 7.29 8.90 5.83
C VAL A 136 7.85 7.88 4.83
N TRP A 137 8.36 8.35 3.69
CA TRP A 137 8.99 7.48 2.71
C TRP A 137 10.16 6.72 3.35
N HIS A 138 11.10 7.40 3.97
CA HIS A 138 12.31 6.74 4.50
C HIS A 138 12.08 5.93 5.79
N ALA A 139 10.91 6.03 6.44
CA ALA A 139 10.62 5.34 7.69
C ALA A 139 10.69 3.80 7.64
N LEU A 140 10.59 3.18 6.46
CA LEU A 140 10.74 1.72 6.30
C LEU A 140 12.17 1.26 6.01
N ASP A 141 13.06 2.21 5.75
CA ASP A 141 14.46 1.96 5.39
C ASP A 141 15.40 2.28 6.57
N ASP A 142 14.86 2.77 7.70
CA ASP A 142 15.63 2.88 8.94
C ASP A 142 16.06 1.47 9.38
N PRO A 143 17.38 1.17 9.43
CA PRO A 143 17.83 -0.05 10.08
C PRO A 143 17.35 0.03 11.53
N ALA A 144 16.82 -1.08 12.05
CA ALA A 144 16.55 -1.22 13.48
C ALA A 144 17.75 -0.64 14.25
N PRO A 145 17.54 0.17 15.30
CA PRO A 145 18.66 0.73 16.04
C PRO A 145 19.58 -0.42 16.40
N ALA A 146 20.81 -0.37 15.89
CA ALA A 146 21.86 -1.25 16.33
C ALA A 146 21.99 -0.98 17.83
N ASP A 147 21.58 -1.95 18.62
CA ASP A 147 21.66 -1.98 20.09
C ASP A 147 20.55 -1.20 20.84
N LEU A 148 19.56 -1.95 21.34
CA LEU A 148 18.88 -1.73 22.62
C LEU A 148 18.94 -3.01 23.46
#